data_AF-A0A958CQG2-F1
#
_entry.id   AF-A0A958CQG2-F1
#
_cell.length_a   1.000
_cell.length_b   1.000
_cell.length_c   1.000
_cell.angle_alpha   90.00
_cell.angle_beta   90.00
_cell.angle_gamma   90.00
#
_symmetry.space_group_name_H-M   'P 1'
#
loop_
_entity.id
_entity.type
_entity.pdbx_description
1 polymer ?
#
loop_
_entity_poly.entity_id
_entity_poly.type
_entity_poly.pdbx_seq_one_letter_code
_entity_poly.pdbx_strand_id
1 'polypeptide(L)'
;DGNDISPFAVEPYRDQFQLTISGPQTGNALYIDIQMRPITDHLRYSLTTLDWPSDSLGQIQDLNDSTDDMQLIPVLEVQSQISPTLSREYSINVTDSCTSGSNTVNCYSMWVPLQTNESAGKIYGFSARIALTAEEAQNVISSSPLLASGRIRWLTQAALDQAVSSCQAGDANCTCDDAGSCVLTNNSIVASYLEDQVQITGVSITQIQDVEIGLFGTGTNVPQVSTDPNVPDEDKVLMQLMSAGLAGTYLYTTTAITELALNFTDPAPDQPLTTTWGITPSIMHVLTGTYPHRDVALATTNQTTTLQMLNDYYVDCSTTPTQQYTPTLALAYQEISGNQDLLNMTKQDTGAILNLSAD
;
A
#
# COMPACT_ATOMS: atom_id res chain seq x y z
N ASP A 1 3.09 -7.25 -10.54
CA ASP A 1 2.97 -8.71 -10.61
C ASP A 1 2.69 -9.29 -9.25
N GLY A 2 1.43 -9.66 -9.03
CA GLY A 2 1.00 -10.34 -7.81
C GLY A 2 1.53 -11.76 -7.88
N ASN A 3 2.62 -12.04 -7.17
CA ASN A 3 3.07 -13.40 -6.94
C ASN A 3 2.19 -14.03 -5.86
N ASP A 4 1.88 -15.30 -6.03
CA ASP A 4 1.33 -16.12 -4.95
C ASP A 4 2.32 -16.05 -3.79
N ILE A 5 1.86 -15.56 -2.63
CA ILE A 5 2.75 -15.37 -1.47
C ILE A 5 3.08 -16.69 -0.79
N SER A 6 2.28 -17.73 -1.01
CA SER A 6 2.47 -19.06 -0.42
C SER A 6 2.21 -20.16 -1.47
N PRO A 7 2.98 -20.22 -2.57
CA PRO A 7 2.66 -21.06 -3.74
C PRO A 7 2.64 -22.57 -3.48
N PHE A 8 3.09 -23.00 -2.30
CA PHE A 8 3.13 -24.39 -1.88
C PHE A 8 2.16 -24.71 -0.72
N ALA A 9 1.34 -23.75 -0.30
CA ALA A 9 0.36 -23.92 0.77
C ALA A 9 -1.02 -23.45 0.31
N VAL A 10 -1.89 -24.41 0.01
CA VAL A 10 -3.29 -24.13 -0.33
C VAL A 10 -4.17 -24.82 0.70
N GLU A 11 -5.00 -24.03 1.38
CA GLU A 11 -5.98 -24.56 2.32
C GLU A 11 -7.19 -25.13 1.59
N PRO A 12 -8.00 -25.99 2.21
CA PRO A 12 -9.30 -26.36 1.65
C PRO A 12 -10.31 -25.20 1.74
N TYR A 13 -11.39 -25.29 0.95
CA TYR A 13 -12.52 -24.36 1.03
C TYR A 13 -13.21 -24.44 2.41
N ARG A 14 -13.55 -23.28 2.97
CA ARG A 14 -14.20 -23.10 4.28
C ARG A 14 -15.16 -21.92 4.23
N ASP A 15 -16.16 -21.93 5.11
CA ASP A 15 -17.15 -20.84 5.15
C ASP A 15 -16.56 -19.57 5.78
N GLN A 16 -15.57 -19.73 6.66
CA GLN A 16 -14.86 -18.64 7.31
C GLN A 16 -13.47 -19.06 7.82
N PHE A 17 -12.62 -18.07 8.07
CA PHE A 17 -11.31 -18.25 8.72
C PHE A 17 -11.14 -17.33 9.93
N GLN A 18 -10.18 -17.68 10.78
CA GLN A 18 -9.70 -16.81 11.85
C GLN A 18 -8.17 -16.80 11.87
N LEU A 19 -7.60 -15.66 12.24
CA LEU A 19 -6.17 -15.45 12.40
C LEU A 19 -5.88 -15.00 13.83
N THR A 20 -5.05 -15.76 14.52
CA THR A 20 -4.45 -15.41 15.80
C THR A 20 -2.98 -15.10 15.58
N ILE A 21 -2.49 -14.06 16.24
CA ILE A 21 -1.06 -13.76 16.30
C ILE A 21 -0.65 -13.88 17.76
N SER A 22 0.26 -14.81 18.02
CA SER A 22 0.94 -15.03 19.28
C SER A 22 2.36 -14.44 19.22
N GLY A 23 3.01 -14.38 20.39
CA GLY A 23 4.36 -13.83 20.51
C GLY A 23 4.44 -12.31 20.64
N PRO A 24 5.57 -11.78 21.14
CA PRO A 24 5.77 -10.36 21.31
C PRO A 24 5.86 -9.66 19.94
N GLN A 25 5.01 -8.65 19.74
CA GLN A 25 5.08 -7.80 18.55
C GLN A 25 6.11 -6.69 18.81
N THR A 26 7.34 -6.86 18.31
CA THR A 26 8.47 -5.94 18.57
C THR A 26 8.74 -4.97 17.43
N GLY A 27 7.94 -5.01 16.36
CA GLY A 27 8.04 -4.10 15.21
C GLY A 27 7.33 -2.77 15.43
N ASN A 28 7.66 -1.78 14.59
CA ASN A 28 7.01 -0.48 14.54
C ASN A 28 5.77 -0.46 13.61
N ALA A 29 5.65 -1.46 12.75
CA ALA A 29 4.43 -1.76 12.03
C ALA A 29 4.27 -3.27 11.82
N LEU A 30 3.02 -3.70 11.69
CA LEU A 30 2.64 -5.07 11.39
C LEU A 30 1.74 -5.08 10.14
N TYR A 31 2.22 -5.73 9.09
CA TYR A 31 1.46 -5.95 7.86
C TYR A 31 0.93 -7.37 7.83
N ILE A 32 -0.35 -7.49 7.50
CA ILE A 32 -1.05 -8.77 7.35
C ILE A 32 -1.55 -8.80 5.91
N ASP A 33 -0.91 -9.63 5.12
CA ASP A 33 -1.28 -9.92 3.74
C ASP A 33 -1.98 -11.27 3.68
N ILE A 34 -3.20 -11.29 3.15
CA ILE A 34 -4.00 -12.51 3.03
C ILE A 34 -4.35 -12.68 1.57
N GLN A 35 -3.98 -13.82 1.01
CA GLN A 35 -4.42 -14.27 -0.30
C GLN A 35 -5.52 -15.32 -0.15
N MET A 36 -6.59 -15.11 -0.89
CA MET A 36 -7.78 -15.93 -0.83
C MET A 36 -8.42 -16.11 -2.19
N ARG A 37 -9.20 -17.18 -2.33
CA ARG A 37 -9.87 -17.54 -3.57
C ARG A 37 -11.31 -17.96 -3.26
N PRO A 38 -12.34 -17.31 -3.87
CA PRO A 38 -13.69 -17.84 -3.86
C PRO A 38 -13.78 -19.11 -4.72
N ILE A 39 -14.98 -19.63 -4.93
CA ILE A 39 -15.17 -20.68 -5.94
C ILE A 39 -14.71 -20.14 -7.31
N THR A 40 -13.99 -20.96 -8.08
CA THR A 40 -13.18 -20.50 -9.24
C THR A 40 -13.93 -19.65 -10.26
N ASP A 41 -15.21 -19.95 -10.51
CA ASP A 41 -16.03 -19.22 -11.49
C ASP A 41 -16.38 -17.79 -11.07
N HIS A 42 -16.23 -17.45 -9.79
CA HIS A 42 -16.58 -16.14 -9.23
C HIS A 42 -15.43 -15.12 -9.34
N LEU A 43 -14.19 -15.57 -9.59
CA LEU A 43 -13.02 -14.68 -9.70
C LEU A 43 -13.17 -13.61 -10.79
N ARG A 44 -13.89 -13.94 -11.88
CA ARG A 44 -14.10 -13.02 -13.01
C ARG A 44 -15.07 -11.88 -12.71
N TYR A 45 -15.92 -12.02 -11.69
CA TYR A 45 -16.98 -11.06 -11.42
C TYR A 45 -16.45 -9.69 -10.96
N SER A 46 -15.23 -9.61 -10.44
CA SER A 46 -14.59 -8.34 -10.09
C SER A 46 -14.13 -7.52 -11.30
N LEU A 47 -14.06 -8.13 -12.49
CA LEU A 47 -13.58 -7.47 -13.72
C LEU A 47 -14.70 -7.09 -14.70
N THR A 48 -15.91 -7.59 -14.48
CA THR A 48 -17.02 -7.41 -15.42
C THR A 48 -18.04 -6.43 -14.85
N THR A 49 -18.32 -5.39 -15.62
CA THR A 49 -19.56 -4.64 -15.48
C THR A 49 -20.73 -5.48 -15.98
N LEU A 50 -21.90 -5.23 -15.43
CA LEU A 50 -23.14 -5.89 -15.78
C LEU A 50 -24.11 -4.83 -16.30
N ASP A 51 -24.66 -5.10 -17.47
CA ASP A 51 -25.72 -4.34 -18.12
C ASP A 51 -27.06 -4.63 -17.39
N TRP A 52 -27.69 -3.58 -16.88
CA TRP A 52 -29.03 -3.64 -16.31
C TRP A 52 -30.03 -3.26 -17.40
N PRO A 53 -31.10 -4.06 -17.60
CA PRO A 53 -32.07 -3.71 -18.63
C PRO A 53 -32.71 -2.35 -18.34
N SER A 54 -32.86 -1.55 -19.39
CA SER A 54 -33.66 -0.32 -19.41
C SER A 54 -34.93 -0.46 -18.56
N ASP A 55 -34.94 0.25 -17.42
CA ASP A 55 -35.98 0.21 -16.40
C ASP A 55 -36.18 1.60 -15.82
N SER A 56 -37.43 2.08 -15.84
CA SER A 56 -37.82 3.40 -15.34
C SER A 56 -38.73 3.34 -14.11
N LEU A 57 -39.05 2.13 -13.62
CA LEU A 57 -40.00 1.90 -12.54
C LEU A 57 -39.37 1.15 -11.36
N GLY A 58 -38.24 0.48 -11.58
CA GLY A 58 -37.47 -0.23 -10.57
C GLY A 58 -36.77 0.67 -9.54
N GLN A 59 -36.14 0.01 -8.56
CA GLN A 59 -35.25 0.67 -7.59
C GLN A 59 -33.89 0.99 -8.21
N ILE A 60 -33.44 0.15 -9.14
CA ILE A 60 -32.33 0.42 -10.05
C ILE A 60 -32.99 0.89 -11.34
N GLN A 61 -32.73 2.14 -11.72
CA GLN A 61 -33.25 2.73 -12.94
C GLN A 61 -32.09 2.91 -13.90
N ASP A 62 -32.29 2.48 -15.13
CA ASP A 62 -31.46 2.79 -16.30
C ASP A 62 -32.36 3.58 -17.26
N LEU A 63 -32.04 4.86 -17.42
CA LEU A 63 -32.82 5.82 -18.20
C LEU A 63 -32.07 6.30 -19.45
N ASN A 64 -30.81 5.89 -19.62
CA ASN A 64 -29.94 6.33 -20.70
C ASN A 64 -29.45 5.16 -21.60
N ASP A 65 -29.96 3.95 -21.39
CA ASP A 65 -29.59 2.72 -22.10
C ASP A 65 -28.07 2.45 -22.04
N SER A 66 -27.49 2.74 -20.88
CA SER A 66 -26.10 2.43 -20.54
C SER A 66 -25.91 0.90 -20.52
N THR A 67 -24.67 0.45 -20.71
CA THR A 67 -24.34 -0.99 -20.66
C THR A 67 -23.50 -1.37 -19.44
N ASP A 68 -23.07 -0.37 -18.65
CA ASP A 68 -22.15 -0.54 -17.51
C ASP A 68 -22.84 -0.11 -16.21
N ASP A 69 -24.01 -0.68 -15.95
CA ASP A 69 -24.90 -0.19 -14.89
C ASP A 69 -24.58 -0.77 -13.53
N MET A 70 -23.91 -1.92 -13.45
CA MET A 70 -23.54 -2.52 -12.18
C MET A 70 -22.14 -3.10 -12.18
N GLN A 71 -21.52 -3.10 -11.02
CA GLN A 71 -20.24 -3.76 -10.77
C GLN A 71 -20.26 -4.47 -9.41
N LEU A 72 -19.59 -5.62 -9.36
CA LEU A 72 -19.36 -6.35 -8.12
C LEU A 72 -17.98 -6.00 -7.57
N ILE A 73 -17.96 -5.45 -6.35
CA ILE A 73 -16.75 -5.06 -5.64
C ILE A 73 -16.51 -6.09 -4.53
N PRO A 74 -15.45 -6.91 -4.61
CA PRO A 74 -15.11 -7.84 -3.56
C PRO A 74 -14.47 -7.10 -2.37
N VAL A 75 -14.94 -7.40 -1.16
CA VAL A 75 -14.29 -6.97 0.08
C VAL A 75 -14.16 -8.17 1.02
N LEU A 76 -13.11 -8.18 1.83
CA LEU A 76 -12.96 -9.08 2.96
C LEU A 76 -13.70 -8.48 4.15
N GLU A 77 -14.73 -9.17 4.62
CA GLU A 77 -15.37 -8.86 5.90
C GLU A 77 -14.69 -9.67 7.00
N VAL A 78 -14.16 -8.97 8.01
CA VAL A 78 -13.53 -9.56 9.19
C VAL A 78 -13.95 -8.79 10.44
N GLN A 79 -13.99 -9.49 11.57
CA GLN A 79 -14.10 -8.89 12.89
C GLN A 79 -12.71 -8.79 13.51
N SER A 80 -12.38 -7.66 14.13
CA SER A 80 -11.08 -7.44 14.76
C SER A 80 -11.22 -6.83 16.14
N GLN A 81 -10.26 -7.12 17.01
CA GLN A 81 -10.16 -6.50 18.33
C GLN A 81 -9.57 -5.09 18.29
N ILE A 82 -8.93 -4.76 17.16
CA ILE A 82 -8.20 -3.52 16.94
C ILE A 82 -8.83 -2.79 15.75
N SER A 83 -9.04 -1.48 15.92
CA SER A 83 -9.37 -0.57 14.82
C SER A 83 -8.08 0.03 14.27
N PRO A 84 -7.67 -0.29 13.03
CA PRO A 84 -6.46 0.27 12.44
C PRO A 84 -6.59 1.79 12.23
N THR A 85 -5.64 2.55 12.75
CA THR A 85 -5.50 3.99 12.47
C THR A 85 -5.15 4.25 11.01
N LEU A 86 -4.42 3.30 10.38
CA LEU A 86 -4.08 3.32 8.96
C LEU A 86 -5.23 2.86 8.04
N SER A 87 -6.45 2.72 8.58
CA SER A 87 -7.60 2.23 7.80
C SER A 87 -7.90 3.11 6.59
N ARG A 88 -7.75 4.43 6.70
CA ARG A 88 -8.04 5.35 5.59
C ARG A 88 -7.04 5.22 4.44
N GLU A 89 -5.76 5.07 4.76
CA GLU A 89 -4.66 4.90 3.80
C GLU A 89 -4.83 3.60 3.00
N TYR A 90 -5.35 2.56 3.65
CA TYR A 90 -5.65 1.27 3.05
C TYR A 90 -7.10 1.11 2.57
N SER A 91 -7.88 2.20 2.59
CA SER A 91 -9.30 2.21 2.20
C SER A 91 -10.16 1.16 2.91
N ILE A 92 -9.78 0.79 4.14
CA ILE A 92 -10.50 -0.13 5.01
C ILE A 92 -11.65 0.65 5.66
N ASN A 93 -12.88 0.17 5.49
CA ASN A 93 -14.00 0.68 6.26
C ASN A 93 -14.05 -0.02 7.61
N VAL A 94 -14.09 0.74 8.70
CA VAL A 94 -14.19 0.22 10.08
C VAL A 94 -15.48 0.72 10.70
N THR A 95 -16.27 -0.19 11.28
CA THR A 95 -17.49 0.12 12.00
C THR A 95 -17.43 -0.44 13.43
N ASP A 96 -17.77 0.41 14.40
CA ASP A 96 -17.83 0.08 15.82
C ASP A 96 -19.08 -0.75 16.13
N SER A 97 -19.07 -2.07 15.88
CA SER A 97 -20.26 -2.88 16.14
C SER A 97 -20.04 -4.39 16.16
N CYS A 98 -19.60 -4.96 17.28
CA CYS A 98 -20.06 -6.30 17.66
C CYS A 98 -20.41 -6.38 19.16
N THR A 99 -21.64 -6.78 19.49
CA THR A 99 -22.07 -7.07 20.86
C THR A 99 -21.77 -8.54 21.18
N SER A 100 -20.79 -8.81 22.05
CA SER A 100 -20.54 -10.14 22.62
C SER A 100 -21.01 -10.21 24.07
N GLY A 101 -22.32 -10.37 24.28
CA GLY A 101 -22.88 -10.59 25.62
C GLY A 101 -22.63 -9.45 26.61
N SER A 102 -22.47 -9.78 27.89
CA SER A 102 -22.37 -8.82 29.02
C SER A 102 -20.96 -8.26 29.28
N ASN A 103 -19.95 -8.64 28.49
CA ASN A 103 -18.59 -8.12 28.62
C ASN A 103 -18.29 -7.21 27.43
N THR A 104 -17.85 -5.98 27.72
CA THR A 104 -17.41 -5.02 26.70
C THR A 104 -16.09 -5.49 26.10
N VAL A 105 -16.15 -6.33 25.06
CA VAL A 105 -15.00 -6.60 24.20
C VAL A 105 -15.05 -5.56 23.09
N ASN A 106 -14.01 -4.74 22.95
CA ASN A 106 -13.86 -3.87 21.80
C ASN A 106 -13.75 -4.78 20.57
N CYS A 107 -14.74 -4.71 19.68
CA CYS A 107 -14.79 -5.50 18.47
C CYS A 107 -15.29 -4.61 17.34
N TYR A 108 -14.50 -4.59 16.27
CA TYR A 108 -14.67 -3.76 15.10
C TYR A 108 -15.00 -4.65 13.91
N SER A 109 -16.03 -4.28 13.15
CA SER A 109 -16.29 -4.89 11.85
C SER A 109 -15.50 -4.13 10.80
N MET A 110 -14.65 -4.81 10.05
CA MET A 110 -13.83 -4.20 9.00
C MET A 110 -14.19 -4.78 7.64
N TRP A 111 -14.32 -3.91 6.65
CA TRP A 111 -14.40 -4.28 5.24
C TRP A 111 -13.12 -3.82 4.54
N VAL A 112 -12.28 -4.79 4.20
CA VAL A 112 -10.98 -4.58 3.57
C VAL A 112 -11.15 -4.81 2.06
N PRO A 113 -10.86 -3.82 1.20
CA PRO A 113 -10.94 -4.01 -0.25
C PRO A 113 -10.05 -5.16 -0.72
N LEU A 114 -10.58 -5.98 -1.63
CA LEU A 114 -9.83 -7.08 -2.21
C LEU A 114 -9.25 -6.67 -3.57
N GLN A 115 -7.95 -6.88 -3.74
CA GLN A 115 -7.24 -6.64 -5.00
C GLN A 115 -7.11 -7.94 -5.80
N THR A 116 -7.20 -7.87 -7.12
CA THR A 116 -7.01 -9.03 -7.98
C THR A 116 -5.54 -9.45 -8.02
N ASN A 117 -5.31 -10.74 -7.83
CA ASN A 117 -4.00 -11.33 -8.03
C ASN A 117 -3.95 -11.94 -9.43
N GLU A 118 -3.12 -11.34 -10.29
CA GLU A 118 -3.03 -11.69 -11.69
C GLU A 118 -1.66 -12.24 -12.05
N SER A 119 -1.65 -13.32 -12.82
CA SER A 119 -0.45 -13.90 -13.43
C SER A 119 -0.77 -14.34 -14.85
N ALA A 120 0.05 -13.91 -15.81
CA ALA A 120 -0.11 -14.22 -17.23
C ALA A 120 -1.53 -13.94 -17.78
N GLY A 121 -2.16 -12.84 -17.33
CA GLY A 121 -3.50 -12.42 -17.78
C GLY A 121 -4.66 -13.25 -17.21
N LYS A 122 -4.41 -14.09 -16.20
CA LYS A 122 -5.44 -14.81 -15.45
C LYS A 122 -5.46 -14.35 -14.00
N ILE A 123 -6.65 -14.10 -13.48
CA ILE A 123 -6.85 -13.96 -12.03
C ILE A 123 -6.79 -15.35 -11.41
N TYR A 124 -6.00 -15.49 -10.35
CA TYR A 124 -5.92 -16.74 -9.59
C TYR A 124 -6.40 -16.59 -8.14
N GLY A 125 -6.60 -15.36 -7.67
CA GLY A 125 -7.08 -15.08 -6.31
C GLY A 125 -7.30 -13.59 -6.07
N PHE A 126 -7.63 -13.27 -4.83
CA PHE A 126 -7.71 -11.94 -4.27
C PHE A 126 -6.68 -11.77 -3.16
N SER A 127 -6.17 -10.56 -2.98
CA SER A 127 -5.36 -10.17 -1.84
C SER A 127 -6.04 -9.09 -1.00
N ALA A 128 -5.94 -9.24 0.31
CA ALA A 128 -6.27 -8.22 1.30
C ALA A 128 -4.99 -7.82 2.03
N ARG A 129 -4.82 -6.52 2.28
CA ARG A 129 -3.74 -5.98 3.12
C ARG A 129 -4.33 -5.20 4.27
N ILE A 130 -3.88 -5.52 5.48
CA ILE A 130 -4.18 -4.80 6.71
C ILE A 130 -2.84 -4.35 7.30
N ALA A 131 -2.75 -3.08 7.69
CA ALA A 131 -1.58 -2.52 8.36
C ALA A 131 -1.97 -2.03 9.75
N LEU A 132 -1.19 -2.43 10.76
CA LEU A 132 -1.30 -1.97 12.13
C LEU A 132 -0.03 -1.20 12.52
N THR A 133 -0.21 -0.12 13.28
CA THR A 133 0.90 0.63 13.87
C THR A 133 1.55 -0.13 15.03
N ALA A 134 2.70 0.34 15.51
CA ALA A 134 3.40 -0.24 16.66
C ALA A 134 2.49 -0.39 17.90
N GLU A 135 1.75 0.67 18.22
CA GLU A 135 0.88 0.72 19.39
C GLU A 135 -0.28 -0.28 19.25
N GLU A 136 -0.87 -0.37 18.06
CA GLU A 136 -1.94 -1.32 17.74
C GLU A 136 -1.45 -2.77 17.76
N ALA A 137 -0.29 -3.04 17.17
CA ALA A 137 0.32 -4.37 17.15
C ALA A 137 0.66 -4.86 18.58
N GLN A 138 1.13 -3.97 19.45
CA GLN A 138 1.39 -4.30 20.87
C GLN A 138 0.11 -4.60 21.66
N ASN A 139 -1.03 -4.07 21.23
CA ASN A 139 -2.33 -4.29 21.86
C ASN A 139 -3.04 -5.57 21.38
N VAL A 140 -2.43 -6.34 20.46
CA VAL A 140 -2.98 -7.62 20.02
C VAL A 140 -2.97 -8.63 21.18
N ILE A 141 -4.15 -9.15 21.52
CA ILE A 141 -4.31 -10.11 22.62
C ILE A 141 -4.10 -11.52 22.07
N SER A 142 -2.96 -12.14 22.39
CA SER A 142 -2.58 -13.47 21.90
C SER A 142 -3.57 -14.60 22.24
N SER A 143 -4.42 -14.42 23.27
CA SER A 143 -5.44 -15.40 23.66
C SER A 143 -6.75 -15.28 22.88
N SER A 144 -6.83 -14.38 21.90
CA SER A 144 -8.01 -14.15 21.07
C SER A 144 -7.62 -14.01 19.59
N PRO A 145 -8.54 -14.30 18.65
CA PRO A 145 -8.28 -14.04 17.24
C PRO A 145 -8.14 -12.54 16.98
N LEU A 146 -7.08 -12.15 16.30
CA LEU A 146 -6.91 -10.79 15.78
C LEU A 146 -7.93 -10.52 14.67
N LEU A 147 -8.09 -11.48 13.75
CA LEU A 147 -9.13 -11.47 12.73
C LEU A 147 -10.04 -12.67 12.96
N ALA A 148 -11.33 -12.41 13.16
CA ALA A 148 -12.37 -13.41 13.36
C ALA A 148 -13.41 -13.34 12.24
N SER A 149 -14.10 -14.46 11.99
CA SER A 149 -15.23 -14.54 11.06
C SER A 149 -14.89 -14.05 9.63
N GLY A 150 -13.65 -14.27 9.17
CA GLY A 150 -13.16 -13.76 7.90
C GLY A 150 -13.83 -14.43 6.71
N ARG A 151 -14.46 -13.63 5.85
CA ARG A 151 -15.21 -14.09 4.66
C ARG A 151 -15.24 -13.05 3.55
N ILE A 152 -15.44 -13.49 2.31
CA ILE A 152 -15.60 -12.57 1.18
C ILE A 152 -17.05 -12.06 1.16
N ARG A 153 -17.22 -10.75 1.03
CA ARG A 153 -18.48 -10.08 0.78
C ARG A 153 -18.40 -9.37 -0.57
N TRP A 154 -19.38 -9.60 -1.42
CA TRP A 154 -19.55 -8.87 -2.67
C TRP A 154 -20.49 -7.70 -2.44
N LEU A 155 -20.04 -6.50 -2.79
CA LEU A 155 -20.87 -5.30 -2.82
C LEU A 155 -21.32 -5.06 -4.26
N THR A 156 -22.62 -4.99 -4.49
CA THR A 156 -23.17 -4.60 -5.78
C THR A 156 -23.28 -3.09 -5.81
N GLN A 157 -22.39 -2.46 -6.57
CA GLN A 157 -22.50 -1.05 -6.91
C GLN A 157 -23.35 -0.94 -8.18
N ALA A 158 -24.37 -0.10 -8.15
CA ALA A 158 -25.18 0.24 -9.31
C ALA A 158 -25.04 1.74 -9.64
N ALA A 159 -24.98 2.04 -10.92
CA ALA A 159 -25.15 3.36 -11.50
C ALA A 159 -26.67 3.66 -11.50
N LEU A 160 -27.10 4.50 -10.57
CA LEU A 160 -28.51 4.85 -10.42
C LEU A 160 -28.81 6.10 -11.22
N ASP A 161 -29.66 5.96 -12.23
CA ASP A 161 -30.11 7.09 -13.02
C ASP A 161 -31.26 7.83 -12.36
N GLN A 162 -31.20 9.16 -12.48
CA GLN A 162 -32.26 10.05 -12.06
C GLN A 162 -32.55 11.04 -13.17
N ALA A 163 -33.81 11.10 -13.61
CA ALA A 163 -34.26 12.14 -14.52
C ALA A 163 -34.21 13.52 -13.82
N VAL A 164 -33.51 14.47 -14.44
CA VAL A 164 -33.37 15.84 -13.96
C VAL A 164 -33.83 16.82 -15.03
N SER A 165 -34.31 17.99 -14.64
CA SER A 165 -34.82 18.99 -15.60
C SER A 165 -33.72 19.67 -16.42
N SER A 166 -32.49 19.66 -15.90
CA SER A 166 -31.29 20.23 -16.52
C SER A 166 -30.06 19.85 -15.71
N CYS A 167 -28.92 19.59 -16.35
CA CYS A 167 -27.64 19.46 -15.65
C CYS A 167 -27.17 20.80 -15.07
N GLN A 168 -26.75 20.81 -13.81
CA GLN A 168 -26.18 21.98 -13.16
C GLN A 168 -24.64 22.01 -13.29
N ALA A 169 -24.06 23.21 -13.15
CA ALA A 169 -22.61 23.38 -13.13
C ALA A 169 -22.04 22.71 -11.87
N GLY A 170 -21.38 21.56 -12.04
CA GLY A 170 -20.86 20.73 -10.95
C GLY A 170 -21.33 19.27 -11.01
N ASP A 171 -22.34 18.96 -11.82
CA ASP A 171 -22.82 17.59 -12.00
C ASP A 171 -21.88 16.82 -12.93
N ALA A 172 -20.93 16.08 -12.34
CA ALA A 172 -19.89 15.38 -13.08
C ALA A 172 -20.41 14.25 -14.00
N ASN A 173 -21.60 13.71 -13.69
CA ASN A 173 -22.18 12.54 -14.37
C ASN A 173 -23.59 12.83 -14.90
N CYS A 174 -23.82 14.03 -15.42
CA CYS A 174 -25.11 14.41 -16.00
C CYS A 174 -25.03 14.54 -17.52
N THR A 175 -25.92 13.86 -18.23
CA THR A 175 -26.00 13.85 -19.69
C THR A 175 -27.39 14.25 -20.14
N CYS A 176 -27.48 15.14 -21.13
CA CYS A 176 -28.74 15.50 -21.77
C CYS A 176 -28.75 15.05 -23.23
N ASP A 177 -29.89 14.57 -23.71
CA ASP A 177 -30.11 14.31 -25.12
C ASP A 177 -30.48 15.58 -25.90
N ASP A 178 -30.51 15.48 -27.23
CA ASP A 178 -30.91 16.59 -28.13
C ASP A 178 -32.39 17.01 -27.97
N ALA A 179 -33.20 16.19 -27.29
CA ALA A 179 -34.61 16.48 -26.99
C ALA A 179 -34.79 17.24 -25.66
N GLY A 180 -33.72 17.47 -24.91
CA GLY A 180 -33.73 18.18 -23.63
C GLY A 180 -34.07 17.31 -22.42
N SER A 181 -34.08 15.98 -22.57
CA SER A 181 -34.14 15.04 -21.45
C SER A 181 -32.77 14.90 -20.83
N CYS A 182 -32.64 15.17 -19.53
CA CYS A 182 -31.37 15.06 -18.82
C CYS A 182 -31.44 13.97 -17.76
N VAL A 183 -30.36 13.18 -17.67
CA VAL A 183 -30.19 12.09 -16.72
C VAL A 183 -28.92 12.33 -15.92
N LEU A 184 -29.05 12.23 -14.59
CA LEU A 184 -27.94 12.27 -13.64
C LEU A 184 -27.69 10.86 -13.11
N THR A 185 -26.47 10.36 -13.26
CA THR A 185 -26.09 9.01 -12.85
C THR A 185 -25.24 9.05 -11.57
N ASN A 186 -25.67 8.34 -10.53
CA ASN A 186 -24.99 8.26 -9.23
C ASN A 186 -24.67 6.82 -8.84
N ASN A 187 -23.41 6.54 -8.53
CA ASN A 187 -23.01 5.20 -8.10
C ASN A 187 -23.35 4.99 -6.62
N SER A 188 -24.05 3.89 -6.32
CA SER A 188 -24.42 3.53 -4.95
C SER A 188 -24.38 2.02 -4.73
N ILE A 189 -24.12 1.59 -3.49
CA ILE A 189 -24.21 0.17 -3.13
C ILE A 189 -25.68 -0.18 -2.88
N VAL A 190 -26.23 -1.08 -3.69
CA VAL A 190 -27.66 -1.47 -3.65
C VAL A 190 -27.90 -2.81 -2.98
N ALA A 191 -26.90 -3.70 -2.98
CA ALA A 191 -26.99 -5.00 -2.36
C ALA A 191 -25.61 -5.46 -1.87
N SER A 192 -25.61 -6.40 -0.93
CA SER A 192 -24.40 -7.13 -0.58
C SER A 192 -24.69 -8.62 -0.40
N TYR A 193 -23.75 -9.45 -0.82
CA TYR A 193 -23.86 -10.91 -0.78
C TYR A 193 -22.62 -11.47 -0.10
N LEU A 194 -22.80 -12.54 0.66
CA LEU A 194 -21.68 -13.28 1.25
C LEU A 194 -21.28 -14.41 0.32
N GLU A 195 -19.98 -14.59 0.14
CA GLU A 195 -19.46 -15.80 -0.49
C GLU A 195 -19.60 -16.95 0.50
N ASP A 196 -20.19 -18.06 0.04
CA ASP A 196 -20.44 -19.22 0.89
C ASP A 196 -19.14 -19.90 1.32
N GLN A 197 -18.14 -19.94 0.43
CA GLN A 197 -16.87 -20.61 0.68
C GLN A 197 -15.69 -19.81 0.16
N VAL A 198 -14.69 -19.66 1.02
CA VAL A 198 -13.41 -19.07 0.72
C VAL A 198 -12.30 -20.08 0.95
N GLN A 199 -11.29 -20.02 0.11
CA GLN A 199 -10.06 -20.77 0.24
C GLN A 199 -8.92 -19.81 0.53
N ILE A 200 -8.16 -20.06 1.59
CA ILE A 200 -6.92 -19.30 1.84
C ILE A 200 -5.79 -19.93 1.02
N THR A 201 -5.18 -19.13 0.17
CA THR A 201 -4.07 -19.54 -0.70
C THR A 201 -2.74 -18.98 -0.24
N GLY A 202 -2.75 -18.01 0.67
CA GLY A 202 -1.53 -17.52 1.29
C GLY A 202 -1.82 -16.56 2.43
N VAL A 203 -0.91 -16.51 3.40
CA VAL A 203 -0.94 -15.52 4.48
C VAL A 203 0.49 -15.16 4.79
N SER A 204 0.82 -13.87 4.76
CA SER A 204 2.12 -13.36 5.19
C SER A 204 1.90 -12.30 6.27
N ILE A 205 2.63 -12.45 7.36
CA ILE A 205 2.70 -11.47 8.44
C ILE A 205 4.10 -10.90 8.42
N THR A 206 4.20 -9.63 8.10
CA THR A 206 5.47 -8.91 8.07
C THR A 206 5.52 -7.89 9.20
N GLN A 207 6.44 -8.08 10.13
CA GLN A 207 6.81 -7.07 11.11
C GLN A 207 7.93 -6.23 10.53
N ILE A 208 7.76 -4.90 10.54
CA ILE A 208 8.78 -3.96 10.08
C ILE A 208 9.20 -3.10 11.28
N GLN A 209 10.50 -2.90 11.44
CA GLN A 209 11.07 -1.94 12.39
C GLN A 209 11.24 -0.58 11.71
N ASP A 210 12.05 0.31 12.30
CA ASP A 210 12.36 1.57 11.67
C ASP A 210 12.95 1.39 10.26
N VAL A 211 12.44 2.21 9.35
CA VAL A 211 12.95 2.37 8.00
C VAL A 211 13.82 3.61 7.98
N GLU A 212 15.09 3.43 7.66
CA GLU A 212 16.00 4.53 7.40
C GLU A 212 15.98 4.86 5.91
N ILE A 213 16.00 6.15 5.60
CA ILE A 213 16.22 6.66 4.24
C ILE A 213 17.45 7.55 4.20
N GLY A 214 18.12 7.55 3.05
CA GLY A 214 19.15 8.52 2.70
C GLY A 214 18.87 9.05 1.31
N LEU A 215 18.64 10.36 1.20
CA LEU A 215 18.52 11.06 -0.07
C LEU A 215 19.83 11.80 -0.35
N PHE A 216 20.46 11.45 -1.47
CA PHE A 216 21.76 11.95 -1.89
C PHE A 216 21.62 12.80 -3.15
N GLY A 217 22.33 13.92 -3.19
CA GLY A 217 22.42 14.78 -4.37
C GLY A 217 23.64 15.69 -4.30
N THR A 218 24.03 16.29 -5.42
CA THR A 218 25.25 17.09 -5.51
C THR A 218 25.03 18.58 -5.26
N GLY A 219 23.77 19.04 -5.36
CA GLY A 219 23.43 20.45 -5.32
C GLY A 219 24.06 21.27 -6.45
N THR A 220 24.13 22.58 -6.27
CA THR A 220 24.57 23.54 -7.31
C THR A 220 26.08 23.68 -7.47
N ASN A 221 26.87 23.07 -6.60
CA ASN A 221 28.34 23.11 -6.67
C ASN A 221 28.91 22.24 -7.80
N VAL A 222 28.08 21.40 -8.41
CA VAL A 222 28.43 20.51 -9.51
C VAL A 222 27.55 20.86 -10.73
N PRO A 223 28.12 21.04 -11.93
CA PRO A 223 27.32 21.25 -13.13
C PRO A 223 26.54 19.99 -13.48
N GLN A 224 25.31 20.16 -13.98
CA GLN A 224 24.48 19.03 -14.41
C GLN A 224 25.16 18.22 -15.53
N VAL A 225 25.73 18.92 -16.52
CA VAL A 225 26.50 18.31 -17.62
C VAL A 225 27.77 19.12 -17.82
N SER A 226 28.92 18.44 -17.84
CA SER A 226 30.21 19.04 -18.18
C SER A 226 30.72 18.51 -19.52
N THR A 227 31.17 19.40 -20.39
CA THR A 227 31.89 19.06 -21.62
C THR A 227 33.40 18.87 -21.40
N ASP A 228 33.92 19.27 -20.22
CA ASP A 228 35.30 19.02 -19.81
C ASP A 228 35.38 17.66 -19.09
N PRO A 229 36.16 16.69 -19.61
CA PRO A 229 36.32 15.38 -18.98
C PRO A 229 36.97 15.43 -17.59
N ASN A 230 37.65 16.52 -17.22
CA ASN A 230 38.32 16.68 -15.92
C ASN A 230 37.43 17.35 -14.87
N VAL A 231 36.26 17.85 -15.25
CA VAL A 231 35.28 18.44 -14.33
C VAL A 231 34.22 17.39 -14.01
N PRO A 232 34.03 17.03 -12.72
CA PRO A 232 32.92 16.17 -12.32
C PRO A 232 31.59 16.82 -12.68
N ASP A 233 30.70 16.06 -13.30
CA ASP A 233 29.29 16.43 -13.47
C ASP A 233 28.42 15.59 -12.54
N GLU A 234 27.18 16.01 -12.35
CA GLU A 234 26.22 15.38 -11.42
C GLU A 234 26.08 13.88 -11.73
N ASP A 235 25.94 13.53 -13.01
CA ASP A 235 25.80 12.14 -13.46
C ASP A 235 27.02 11.27 -13.11
N LYS A 236 28.25 11.74 -13.32
CA LYS A 236 29.47 11.00 -12.96
C LYS A 236 29.57 10.81 -11.45
N VAL A 237 29.28 11.86 -10.67
CA VAL A 237 29.37 11.80 -9.21
C VAL A 237 28.35 10.81 -8.65
N LEU A 238 27.10 10.85 -9.14
CA LEU A 238 26.05 9.93 -8.68
C LEU A 238 26.26 8.51 -9.20
N MET A 239 26.76 8.35 -10.42
CA MET A 239 27.14 7.02 -10.92
C MET A 239 28.28 6.43 -10.09
N GLN A 240 29.27 7.23 -9.70
CA GLN A 240 30.35 6.81 -8.81
C GLN A 240 29.81 6.46 -7.41
N LEU A 241 28.89 7.26 -6.87
CA LEU A 241 28.22 7.01 -5.60
C LEU A 241 27.49 5.66 -5.62
N MET A 242 26.71 5.41 -6.67
CA MET A 242 25.92 4.19 -6.81
C MET A 242 26.80 2.96 -7.06
N SER A 243 27.77 3.04 -7.97
CA SER A 243 28.55 1.89 -8.43
C SER A 243 29.73 1.51 -7.53
N ALA A 244 30.48 2.49 -7.02
CA ALA A 244 31.67 2.26 -6.19
C ALA A 244 31.34 2.23 -4.70
N GLY A 245 30.24 2.87 -4.32
CA GLY A 245 29.86 3.09 -2.93
C GLY A 245 28.64 2.30 -2.51
N LEU A 246 27.47 2.89 -2.69
CA LEU A 246 26.20 2.40 -2.16
C LEU A 246 25.94 0.94 -2.57
N ALA A 247 26.09 0.55 -3.84
CA ALA A 247 25.87 -0.85 -4.21
C ALA A 247 26.86 -1.81 -3.52
N GLY A 248 28.12 -1.39 -3.33
CA GLY A 248 29.17 -2.21 -2.73
C GLY A 248 29.10 -2.29 -1.21
N THR A 249 28.80 -1.20 -0.52
CA THR A 249 28.67 -1.20 0.94
C THR A 249 27.32 -1.71 1.37
N TYR A 250 26.23 -1.37 0.69
CA TYR A 250 24.89 -1.72 1.18
C TYR A 250 24.49 -3.17 0.90
N LEU A 251 24.95 -3.76 -0.21
CA LEU A 251 24.65 -5.15 -0.54
C LEU A 251 25.57 -6.15 0.19
N TYR A 252 26.74 -5.70 0.68
CA TYR A 252 27.77 -6.59 1.24
C TYR A 252 28.18 -6.28 2.69
N THR A 253 27.89 -5.09 3.21
CA THR A 253 28.21 -4.68 4.59
C THR A 253 26.96 -4.17 5.31
N THR A 254 26.85 -4.39 6.61
CA THR A 254 25.70 -3.99 7.43
C THR A 254 25.85 -2.58 8.00
N THR A 255 26.36 -1.63 7.21
CA THR A 255 26.56 -0.24 7.66
C THR A 255 25.26 0.54 7.54
N ALA A 256 24.85 1.22 8.61
CA ALA A 256 23.63 2.02 8.64
C ALA A 256 23.73 3.26 7.73
N ILE A 257 22.59 3.73 7.19
CA ILE A 257 22.56 4.93 6.33
C ILE A 257 23.10 6.14 7.08
N THR A 258 22.71 6.28 8.34
CA THR A 258 23.13 7.38 9.21
C THR A 258 24.65 7.45 9.36
N GLU A 259 25.31 6.30 9.49
CA GLU A 259 26.77 6.21 9.55
C GLU A 259 27.42 6.56 8.20
N LEU A 260 26.82 6.15 7.08
CA LEU A 260 27.29 6.53 5.74
C LEU A 260 27.13 8.03 5.48
N ALA A 261 26.05 8.65 5.97
CA ALA A 261 25.80 10.06 5.80
C ALA A 261 26.87 10.92 6.50
N LEU A 262 27.38 10.49 7.66
CA LEU A 262 28.46 11.17 8.38
C LEU A 262 29.74 11.31 7.55
N ASN A 263 30.02 10.37 6.65
CA ASN A 263 31.17 10.45 5.74
C ASN A 263 31.06 11.61 4.72
N PHE A 264 29.88 12.20 4.57
CA PHE A 264 29.62 13.34 3.68
C PHE A 264 29.31 14.63 4.42
N THR A 265 28.76 14.58 5.64
CA THR A 265 28.26 15.77 6.37
C THR A 265 29.14 16.26 7.52
N ASP A 266 29.88 15.38 8.21
CA ASP A 266 30.74 15.75 9.35
C ASP A 266 31.93 14.79 9.47
N PRO A 267 33.00 14.97 8.66
CA PRO A 267 34.24 14.25 8.88
C PRO A 267 34.80 14.72 10.23
N ALA A 268 34.99 13.79 11.18
CA ALA A 268 35.56 14.09 12.48
C ALA A 268 36.79 15.02 12.35
N PRO A 269 37.00 16.00 13.25
CA PRO A 269 37.96 17.10 13.06
C PRO A 269 39.42 16.69 12.79
N ASP A 270 39.78 15.43 13.05
CA ASP A 270 41.11 14.85 12.84
C ASP A 270 41.16 13.78 11.72
N GLN A 271 40.03 13.50 11.06
CA GLN A 271 39.97 12.66 9.87
C GLN A 271 40.22 13.56 8.66
N PRO A 272 41.29 13.35 7.87
CA PRO A 272 41.40 14.04 6.59
C PRO A 272 40.11 13.78 5.79
N LEU A 273 39.62 14.79 5.07
CA LEU A 273 38.58 14.67 4.03
C LEU A 273 39.08 13.67 2.99
N THR A 274 39.04 12.39 3.33
CA THR A 274 39.36 11.30 2.43
C THR A 274 38.14 11.18 1.52
N THR A 275 38.41 11.15 0.23
CA THR A 275 37.37 11.02 -0.77
C THR A 275 36.64 9.71 -0.54
N THR A 276 35.44 9.75 0.04
CA THR A 276 34.58 8.58 0.22
C THR A 276 34.23 8.04 -1.17
N TRP A 277 34.76 6.87 -1.50
CA TRP A 277 34.65 6.26 -2.84
C TRP A 277 35.17 7.12 -3.98
N GLY A 278 36.14 8.00 -3.71
CA GLY A 278 36.67 8.95 -4.70
C GLY A 278 35.79 10.18 -4.92
N ILE A 279 34.77 10.39 -4.09
CA ILE A 279 33.89 11.57 -4.10
C ILE A 279 34.34 12.53 -2.99
N THR A 280 34.48 13.81 -3.32
CA THR A 280 34.80 14.84 -2.33
C THR A 280 33.56 15.10 -1.46
N PRO A 281 33.66 15.02 -0.12
CA PRO A 281 32.49 15.23 0.75
C PRO A 281 31.77 16.57 0.53
N SER A 282 32.52 17.64 0.23
CA SER A 282 31.95 18.99 0.04
C SER A 282 31.05 19.16 -1.19
N ILE A 283 31.01 18.19 -2.11
CA ILE A 283 30.15 18.22 -3.31
C ILE A 283 28.92 17.32 -3.18
N MET A 284 28.74 16.64 -2.04
CA MET A 284 27.61 15.78 -1.76
C MET A 284 26.79 16.33 -0.59
N HIS A 285 25.49 16.37 -0.79
CA HIS A 285 24.51 16.67 0.23
C HIS A 285 23.70 15.40 0.51
N VAL A 286 23.46 15.14 1.80
CA VAL A 286 22.73 13.96 2.25
C VAL A 286 21.69 14.39 3.26
N LEU A 287 20.42 14.11 2.97
CA LEU A 287 19.34 14.19 3.94
C LEU A 287 19.02 12.78 4.40
N THR A 288 19.02 12.56 5.71
CA THR A 288 18.63 11.29 6.32
C THR A 288 17.33 11.46 7.09
N GLY A 289 16.57 10.37 7.18
CA GLY A 289 15.35 10.32 7.97
C GLY A 289 15.10 8.90 8.45
N THR A 290 14.51 8.80 9.63
CA THR A 290 14.05 7.53 10.21
C THR A 290 12.55 7.59 10.34
N TYR A 291 11.88 6.55 9.85
CA TYR A 291 10.43 6.48 9.81
C TYR A 291 9.93 5.17 10.41
N PRO A 292 8.76 5.16 11.06
CA PRO A 292 8.23 3.96 11.69
C PRO A 292 7.97 2.79 10.72
N HIS A 293 7.66 3.08 9.46
CA HIS A 293 7.44 2.07 8.43
C HIS A 293 7.60 2.65 7.02
N ARG A 294 7.67 1.75 6.03
CA ARG A 294 7.99 2.07 4.64
C ARG A 294 7.01 3.03 3.97
N ASP A 295 5.72 2.91 4.22
CA ASP A 295 4.72 3.76 3.55
C ASP A 295 4.86 5.22 3.95
N VAL A 296 5.09 5.49 5.23
CA VAL A 296 5.36 6.85 5.73
C VAL A 296 6.69 7.34 5.16
N ALA A 297 7.73 6.48 5.13
CA ALA A 297 9.01 6.84 4.53
C ALA A 297 8.83 7.27 3.06
N LEU A 298 8.12 6.49 2.25
CA LEU A 298 7.88 6.80 0.83
C LEU A 298 7.03 8.05 0.65
N ALA A 299 5.95 8.21 1.43
CA ALA A 299 5.08 9.36 1.35
C ALA A 299 5.82 10.66 1.73
N THR A 300 6.55 10.66 2.85
CA THR A 300 7.30 11.83 3.31
C THR A 300 8.50 12.12 2.41
N THR A 301 9.20 11.10 1.90
CA THR A 301 10.33 11.31 0.97
C THR A 301 9.87 12.05 -0.27
N ASN A 302 8.76 11.60 -0.88
CA ASN A 302 8.25 12.18 -2.11
C ASN A 302 7.70 13.60 -1.91
N GLN A 303 7.00 13.86 -0.80
CA GLN A 303 6.31 15.14 -0.60
C GLN A 303 7.14 16.20 0.12
N THR A 304 8.01 15.81 1.05
CA THR A 304 8.68 16.73 1.97
C THR A 304 10.20 16.68 1.82
N THR A 305 10.81 15.50 1.95
CA THR A 305 12.28 15.39 1.96
C THR A 305 12.90 15.77 0.62
N THR A 306 12.28 15.32 -0.50
CA THR A 306 12.73 15.71 -1.85
C THR A 306 12.58 17.20 -2.06
N LEU A 307 11.46 17.79 -1.67
CA LEU A 307 11.24 19.23 -1.80
C LEU A 307 12.23 20.04 -0.97
N GLN A 308 12.53 19.59 0.26
CA GLN A 308 13.54 20.19 1.11
C GLN A 308 14.93 20.14 0.45
N MET A 309 15.35 18.96 -0.04
CA MET A 309 16.62 18.80 -0.74
C MET A 309 16.76 19.77 -1.92
N LEU A 310 15.69 19.89 -2.72
CA LEU A 310 15.65 20.77 -3.87
C LEU A 310 15.73 22.24 -3.46
N ASN A 311 14.97 22.67 -2.44
CA ASN A 311 14.96 24.06 -1.99
C ASN A 311 16.27 24.48 -1.29
N ASP A 312 16.89 23.57 -0.54
CA ASP A 312 18.07 23.88 0.27
C ASP A 312 19.35 23.88 -0.58
N TYR A 313 19.44 23.03 -1.60
CA TYR A 313 20.70 22.77 -2.32
C TYR A 313 20.66 23.05 -3.83
N TYR A 314 19.47 23.22 -4.41
CA TYR A 314 19.30 23.52 -5.84
C TYR A 314 18.68 24.91 -6.05
N VAL A 315 18.98 25.53 -7.20
CA VAL A 315 18.48 26.89 -7.51
C VAL A 315 17.02 26.83 -7.94
N ASP A 316 16.21 27.75 -7.43
CA ASP A 316 14.82 27.91 -7.85
C ASP A 316 14.75 28.24 -9.35
N CYS A 317 14.04 27.39 -10.11
CA CYS A 317 13.78 27.56 -11.53
C CYS A 317 13.11 28.90 -11.86
N SER A 318 12.47 29.56 -10.89
CA SER A 318 11.84 30.87 -11.06
C SER A 318 12.84 32.02 -11.27
N THR A 319 14.09 31.86 -10.84
CA THR A 319 15.10 32.94 -10.84
C THR A 319 15.99 32.96 -12.08
N THR A 320 16.10 31.84 -12.80
CA THR A 320 16.96 31.72 -13.99
C THR A 320 16.28 30.86 -15.09
N PRO A 321 15.29 31.41 -15.83
CA PRO A 321 14.47 30.63 -16.77
C PRO A 321 15.23 30.05 -17.98
N THR A 322 16.50 30.43 -18.19
CA THR A 322 17.35 29.92 -19.26
C THR A 322 18.20 28.70 -18.87
N GLN A 323 18.17 28.27 -17.60
CA GLN A 323 18.81 27.04 -17.14
C GLN A 323 17.78 26.20 -16.38
N GLN A 324 17.06 25.36 -17.14
CA GLN A 324 16.24 24.32 -16.56
C GLN A 324 17.18 23.23 -16.03
N TYR A 325 17.49 23.28 -14.74
CA TYR A 325 18.31 22.28 -14.06
C TYR A 325 17.40 21.09 -13.74
N THR A 326 17.72 19.89 -14.24
CA THR A 326 17.01 18.66 -13.87
C THR A 326 17.93 17.83 -12.98
N PRO A 327 17.78 17.93 -11.64
CA PRO A 327 18.69 17.28 -10.72
C PRO A 327 18.49 15.77 -10.73
N THR A 328 19.59 15.05 -10.58
CA THR A 328 19.57 13.60 -10.40
C THR A 328 19.75 13.33 -8.90
N LEU A 329 18.86 12.54 -8.31
CA LEU A 329 18.93 12.19 -6.89
C LEU A 329 19.06 10.68 -6.74
N ALA A 330 19.87 10.24 -5.79
CA ALA A 330 19.98 8.84 -5.41
C ALA A 330 19.26 8.63 -4.07
N LEU A 331 18.39 7.61 -4.02
CA LEU A 331 17.65 7.22 -2.83
C LEU A 331 18.15 5.86 -2.34
N ALA A 332 18.62 5.82 -1.10
CA ALA A 332 18.85 4.58 -0.36
C ALA A 332 17.75 4.39 0.69
N TYR A 333 17.31 3.15 0.87
CA TYR A 333 16.39 2.75 1.93
C TYR A 333 16.93 1.50 2.61
N GLN A 334 16.82 1.44 3.94
CA GLN A 334 17.11 0.26 4.74
C GLN A 334 15.91 -0.02 5.63
N GLU A 335 15.45 -1.26 5.58
CA GLU A 335 14.39 -1.75 6.44
C GLU A 335 14.87 -3.03 7.12
N ILE A 336 14.56 -3.16 8.41
CA ILE A 336 14.68 -4.42 9.13
C ILE A 336 13.27 -5.00 9.22
N SER A 337 13.08 -6.17 8.64
CA SER A 337 11.78 -6.85 8.64
C SER A 337 11.92 -8.32 9.05
N GLY A 338 10.89 -8.81 9.73
CA GLY A 338 10.66 -10.22 9.98
C GLY A 338 9.39 -10.65 9.24
N ASN A 339 9.41 -11.80 8.57
CA ASN A 339 8.26 -12.32 7.84
C ASN A 339 7.93 -13.76 8.30
N GLN A 340 6.66 -13.99 8.60
CA GLN A 340 6.08 -15.31 8.78
C GLN A 340 5.09 -15.58 7.64
N ASP A 341 5.27 -16.68 6.94
CA ASP A 341 4.40 -17.11 5.84
C ASP A 341 3.53 -18.31 6.27
N LEU A 342 2.49 -18.61 5.51
CA LEU A 342 1.51 -19.68 5.76
C LEU A 342 2.16 -21.06 5.96
N LEU A 343 3.33 -21.30 5.38
CA LEU A 343 4.12 -22.52 5.57
C LEU A 343 4.68 -22.66 6.99
N ASN A 344 4.97 -21.54 7.65
CA ASN A 344 5.56 -21.48 8.99
C ASN A 344 4.49 -21.26 10.09
N MET A 345 3.24 -21.04 9.71
CA MET A 345 2.12 -20.89 10.64
C MET A 345 1.58 -22.22 11.13
N THR A 346 1.18 -22.26 12.40
CA THR A 346 0.49 -23.42 12.97
C THR A 346 -0.98 -23.40 12.55
N LYS A 347 -1.42 -24.49 11.92
CA LYS A 347 -2.79 -24.68 11.45
C LYS A 347 -3.56 -25.53 12.46
N GLN A 348 -4.69 -25.04 12.92
CA GLN A 348 -5.63 -25.78 13.75
C GLN A 348 -6.98 -25.83 13.03
N ASP A 349 -7.42 -27.05 12.68
CA ASP A 349 -8.71 -27.25 12.04
C ASP A 349 -9.74 -27.66 13.11
N THR A 350 -10.55 -26.69 13.53
CA THR A 350 -11.62 -26.88 14.52
C THR A 350 -13.00 -26.82 13.82
N GLY A 351 -13.24 -27.75 12.90
CA GLY A 351 -14.53 -27.91 12.23
C GLY A 351 -14.75 -26.93 11.08
N ALA A 352 -15.82 -26.12 11.12
CA ALA A 352 -16.17 -25.18 10.03
C ALA A 352 -15.26 -23.94 9.95
N ILE A 353 -14.25 -23.84 10.83
CA ILE A 353 -13.38 -22.67 10.98
C ILE A 353 -11.92 -23.12 10.92
N LEU A 354 -11.16 -22.50 10.02
CA LEU A 354 -9.71 -22.60 9.97
C LEU A 354 -9.09 -21.60 10.94
N ASN A 355 -8.23 -22.07 11.86
CA ASN A 355 -7.46 -21.23 12.76
C ASN A 355 -5.98 -21.22 12.38
N LEU A 356 -5.44 -20.03 12.13
CA LEU A 356 -4.03 -19.80 11.82
C LEU A 356 -3.36 -19.10 13.00
N SER A 357 -2.23 -19.62 13.48
CA SER A 357 -1.42 -19.00 14.54
C SER A 357 -0.01 -18.73 14.04
N ALA A 358 0.44 -17.48 14.18
CA ALA A 358 1.86 -17.12 14.05
C ALA A 358 2.45 -16.90 15.44
N ASP A 359 3.55 -17.58 15.76
CA ASP A 359 4.27 -17.47 17.04
C ASP A 359 5.46 -16.51 16.99
#